data_AF-A0A3D0QAY9-F1
#
_entry.id   AF-A0A3D0QAY9-F1
#
_cell.length_a   1.000
_cell.length_b   1.000
_cell.length_c   1.000
_cell.angle_alpha   90.00
_cell.angle_beta   90.00
_cell.angle_gamma   90.00
#
_symmetry.space_group_name_H-M   'P 1'
#
loop_
_entity.id
_entity.type
_entity.pdbx_description
1 polymer ?
#
loop_
_entity_poly.entity_id
_entity_poly.type
_entity_poly.pdbx_seq_one_letter_code
_entity_poly.pdbx_strand_id
1 'polypeptide(L)'
;MKPETLDIRETLDKIYTAESRRILASLIRLLGDFDLAEDALHDAFAIAAEQWPRDGVPANPRAWLVSTGRFKAIDSIRRSARVDSSPEQLEDRLAADTADPHAQIDNGIEDDELRLIFTCCHPALAPEARVALTLREVCDLTTEEIARAFLTTPPTLAQR
;
A
#
# COMPACT_ATOMS: atom_id res chain seq x y z
N MET A 1 20.97 -25.00 6.79
CA MET A 1 19.86 -24.03 6.84
C MET A 1 18.93 -24.51 7.95
N LYS A 2 18.72 -23.73 9.02
CA LYS A 2 17.98 -24.18 10.22
C LYS A 2 16.49 -24.41 9.87
N PRO A 3 15.83 -25.45 10.39
CA PRO A 3 14.44 -25.76 10.08
C PRO A 3 13.46 -24.62 10.41
N GLU A 4 13.74 -23.81 11.45
CA GLU A 4 12.92 -22.65 11.85
C GLU A 4 12.84 -21.53 10.79
N THR A 5 13.86 -21.37 9.94
CA THR A 5 13.85 -20.31 8.91
C THR A 5 12.99 -20.66 7.69
N LEU A 6 12.78 -21.95 7.44
CA LEU A 6 11.91 -22.41 6.34
C LEU A 6 10.44 -22.13 6.68
N ASP A 7 10.09 -22.31 7.95
CA ASP A 7 8.75 -22.08 8.51
C ASP A 7 8.34 -20.60 8.44
N ILE A 8 9.26 -19.67 8.72
CA ILE A 8 8.98 -18.22 8.61
C ILE A 8 8.72 -17.80 7.17
N ARG A 9 9.47 -18.34 6.19
CA ARG A 9 9.24 -18.03 4.77
C ARG A 9 7.88 -18.54 4.31
N GLU A 10 7.52 -19.76 4.67
CA GLU A 10 6.21 -20.33 4.36
C GLU A 10 5.08 -19.53 5.04
N THR A 11 5.30 -19.08 6.27
CA THR A 11 4.34 -18.23 6.98
C THR A 11 4.17 -16.86 6.31
N LEU A 12 5.26 -16.23 5.87
CA LEU A 12 5.20 -14.98 5.11
C LEU A 12 4.46 -15.14 3.80
N ASP A 13 4.72 -16.22 3.05
CA ASP A 13 4.06 -16.50 1.78
C ASP A 13 2.55 -16.71 1.95
N LYS A 14 2.15 -17.43 3.00
CA LYS A 14 0.73 -17.59 3.40
C LYS A 14 0.08 -16.25 3.75
N ILE A 15 0.76 -15.41 4.53
CA ILE A 15 0.24 -14.09 4.91
C ILE A 15 0.15 -13.17 3.69
N TYR A 16 1.14 -13.18 2.80
CA TYR A 16 1.13 -12.38 1.58
C TYR A 16 -0.06 -12.78 0.69
N THR A 17 -0.22 -14.07 0.43
CA THR A 17 -1.32 -14.59 -0.40
C THR A 17 -2.70 -14.32 0.22
N ALA A 18 -2.81 -14.34 1.55
CA ALA A 18 -4.10 -14.19 2.24
C ALA A 18 -4.49 -12.74 2.59
N GLU A 19 -3.52 -11.86 2.86
CA GLU A 19 -3.78 -10.55 3.48
C GLU A 19 -3.18 -9.36 2.72
N SER A 20 -2.38 -9.56 1.66
CA SER A 20 -1.72 -8.44 0.94
C SER A 20 -2.71 -7.37 0.48
N ARG A 21 -3.83 -7.76 -0.12
CA ARG A 21 -4.87 -6.83 -0.61
C ARG A 21 -5.52 -6.02 0.51
N ARG A 22 -5.77 -6.64 1.67
CA ARG A 22 -6.34 -5.96 2.84
C ARG A 22 -5.35 -4.99 3.47
N ILE A 23 -4.08 -5.37 3.53
CA ILE A 23 -3.01 -4.49 4.00
C ILE A 23 -2.87 -3.31 3.03
N LEU A 24 -2.85 -3.56 1.72
CA LEU A 24 -2.78 -2.52 0.70
C LEU A 24 -3.96 -1.55 0.80
N ALA A 25 -5.19 -2.05 0.90
CA ALA A 25 -6.38 -1.22 1.06
C ALA A 25 -6.30 -0.32 2.31
N SER A 26 -5.79 -0.86 3.42
CA SER A 26 -5.55 -0.10 4.65
C SER A 26 -4.50 1.00 4.43
N LEU A 27 -3.40 0.68 3.73
CA LEU A 27 -2.33 1.62 3.42
C LEU A 27 -2.81 2.71 2.46
N ILE A 28 -3.58 2.38 1.41
CA ILE A 28 -4.19 3.36 0.49
C ILE A 28 -5.07 4.34 1.26
N ARG A 29 -5.90 3.86 2.19
CA ARG A 29 -6.72 4.75 3.03
C ARG A 29 -5.86 5.68 3.90
N LEU A 30 -4.78 5.14 4.48
CA LEU A 30 -3.92 5.85 5.42
C LEU A 30 -2.90 6.78 4.77
N LEU A 31 -2.58 6.58 3.49
CA LEU A 31 -1.55 7.33 2.76
C LEU A 31 -2.14 8.18 1.64
N GLY A 32 -3.35 7.85 1.17
CA GLY A 32 -4.08 8.60 0.14
C GLY A 32 -3.53 8.45 -1.28
N ASP A 33 -2.57 7.55 -1.50
CA ASP A 33 -1.86 7.36 -2.76
C ASP A 33 -1.59 5.87 -3.00
N PHE A 34 -1.85 5.40 -4.23
CA PHE A 34 -1.75 3.98 -4.60
C PHE A 34 -0.30 3.52 -4.71
N ASP A 35 0.54 4.29 -5.39
CA ASP A 35 1.93 3.92 -5.64
C ASP A 35 2.71 3.94 -4.32
N LEU A 36 2.50 4.98 -3.50
CA LEU A 36 3.09 5.06 -2.17
C LEU A 36 2.64 3.92 -1.25
N ALA A 37 1.38 3.48 -1.36
CA ALA A 37 0.88 2.37 -0.56
C ALA A 37 1.44 1.02 -1.01
N GLU A 38 1.66 0.82 -2.31
CA GLU A 38 2.30 -0.38 -2.85
C GLU A 38 3.76 -0.47 -2.41
N ASP A 39 4.52 0.63 -2.50
CA ASP A 39 5.88 0.71 -1.99
C ASP A 39 5.92 0.41 -0.47
N ALA A 40 5.00 1.00 0.29
CA ALA A 40 4.89 0.78 1.74
C ALA A 40 4.58 -0.69 2.09
N LEU A 41 3.73 -1.35 1.30
CA LEU A 41 3.41 -2.76 1.45
C LEU A 41 4.68 -3.61 1.25
N HIS A 42 5.41 -3.38 0.16
CA HIS A 42 6.62 -4.11 -0.17
C HIS A 42 7.71 -3.91 0.88
N ASP A 43 7.92 -2.68 1.34
CA ASP A 43 8.85 -2.36 2.43
C ASP A 43 8.47 -3.10 3.73
N ALA A 44 7.18 -3.13 4.08
CA ALA A 44 6.72 -3.84 5.28
C ALA A 44 7.02 -5.35 5.22
N PHE A 45 6.77 -5.99 4.07
CA PHE A 45 7.09 -7.40 3.88
C PHE A 45 8.60 -7.67 3.83
N ALA A 46 9.40 -6.77 3.25
CA ALA A 46 10.85 -6.86 3.28
C ALA A 46 11.38 -6.81 4.72
N ILE A 47 10.89 -5.88 5.54
CA ILE A 47 11.27 -5.77 6.95
C ILE A 47 10.81 -6.99 7.74
N ALA A 48 9.61 -7.51 7.47
CA ALA A 48 9.13 -8.73 8.11
C ALA A 48 10.05 -9.93 7.79
N ALA A 49 10.48 -10.07 6.53
CA ALA A 49 11.41 -11.11 6.11
C ALA A 49 12.78 -11.01 6.79
N GLU A 50 13.21 -9.81 7.17
CA GLU A 50 14.46 -9.57 7.91
C GLU A 50 14.33 -9.73 9.43
N GLN A 51 13.20 -9.32 10.01
CA GLN A 51 13.00 -9.26 11.46
C GLN A 51 12.40 -10.53 12.05
N TRP A 52 11.36 -11.10 11.42
CA TRP A 52 10.63 -12.23 11.99
C TRP A 52 11.47 -13.51 12.19
N PRO A 53 12.49 -13.81 11.37
CA PRO A 53 13.39 -14.94 11.65
C PRO A 53 14.16 -14.82 12.97
N ARG A 54 14.34 -13.60 13.49
CA ARG A 54 15.04 -13.35 14.77
C ARG A 54 14.07 -13.13 15.91
N ASP A 55 13.02 -12.35 15.65
CA ASP A 55 12.15 -11.78 16.69
C ASP A 55 10.81 -12.54 16.81
N GLY A 56 10.55 -13.47 15.89
CA GLY A 56 9.31 -14.22 15.78
C GLY A 56 8.22 -13.49 14.99
N VAL A 57 7.14 -14.21 14.65
CA VAL A 57 5.97 -13.63 14.00
C VAL A 57 5.11 -12.90 15.05
N PRO A 58 4.72 -11.64 14.84
CA PRO A 58 3.84 -10.92 15.75
C PRO A 58 2.48 -11.61 15.94
N ALA A 59 1.83 -11.42 17.10
CA ALA A 59 0.52 -11.99 17.38
C ALA A 59 -0.58 -11.51 16.41
N ASN A 60 -0.45 -10.29 15.86
CA ASN A 60 -1.29 -9.77 14.79
C ASN A 60 -0.40 -9.29 13.63
N PRO A 61 -0.05 -10.18 12.69
CA PRO A 61 0.86 -9.85 11.59
C PRO A 61 0.33 -8.74 10.69
N ARG A 62 -0.97 -8.73 10.39
CA ARG A 62 -1.61 -7.73 9.53
C ARG A 62 -1.48 -6.31 10.09
N ALA A 63 -1.88 -6.12 11.35
CA ALA A 63 -1.79 -4.81 12.00
C ALA A 63 -0.33 -4.32 12.10
N TRP A 64 0.59 -5.25 12.34
CA TRP A 64 2.01 -4.97 12.35
C TRP A 64 2.50 -4.51 10.97
N LEU A 65 2.14 -5.22 9.89
CA LEU A 65 2.54 -4.87 8.51
C LEU A 65 1.98 -3.50 8.08
N VAL A 66 0.70 -3.21 8.36
CA VAL A 66 0.10 -1.89 8.08
C VAL A 66 0.85 -0.78 8.82
N SER A 67 1.16 -0.99 10.10
CA SER A 67 1.88 0.00 10.90
C SER A 67 3.30 0.22 10.37
N THR A 68 4.04 -0.86 10.12
CA THR A 68 5.41 -0.81 9.59
C THR A 68 5.46 -0.11 8.24
N GLY A 69 4.55 -0.45 7.32
CA GLY A 69 4.45 0.20 6.00
C GLY A 69 4.15 1.69 6.13
N ARG A 70 3.16 2.07 6.95
CA ARG A 70 2.82 3.48 7.20
C ARG A 70 4.01 4.26 7.73
N PHE A 71 4.74 3.73 8.72
CA PHE A 71 5.92 4.41 9.26
C PHE A 71 7.01 4.59 8.21
N LYS A 72 7.28 3.56 7.40
CA LYS A 72 8.28 3.65 6.32
C LYS A 72 7.92 4.66 5.25
N ALA A 73 6.65 4.70 4.82
CA ALA A 73 6.16 5.69 3.88
C ALA A 73 6.36 7.12 4.42
N ILE A 74 5.93 7.38 5.66
CA ILE A 74 6.11 8.69 6.32
C ILE A 74 7.59 9.08 6.41
N ASP A 75 8.46 8.14 6.81
CA ASP A 75 9.90 8.37 6.87
C ASP A 75 10.52 8.65 5.50
N SER A 76 9.99 8.05 4.43
CA SER A 76 10.40 8.32 3.06
C SER A 76 10.01 9.74 2.62
N ILE A 77 8.74 10.11 2.81
CA ILE A 77 8.22 11.46 2.51
C ILE A 77 9.02 12.54 3.24
N ARG A 78 9.30 12.33 4.52
CA ARG A 78 10.10 13.26 5.34
C ARG A 78 11.53 13.40 4.84
N ARG A 79 12.15 12.31 4.38
CA ARG A 79 13.50 12.35 3.80
C ARG A 79 13.51 13.11 2.48
N SER A 80 12.58 12.83 1.58
CA SER A 80 12.48 13.52 0.29
C SER A 80 12.21 15.02 0.47
N ALA A 81 11.30 15.38 1.38
CA ALA A 81 11.02 16.79 1.69
C ALA A 81 12.25 17.54 2.19
N ARG A 82 13.12 16.92 3.00
CA ARG A 82 14.37 17.54 3.48
C ARG A 82 15.43 17.72 2.39
N VAL A 83 15.44 16.83 1.39
CA VAL A 83 16.37 16.93 0.26
C VAL A 83 15.95 18.04 -0.70
N ASP A 84 14.64 18.27 -0.86
CA ASP A 84 14.07 19.22 -1.81
C ASP A 84 13.75 20.62 -1.25
N SER A 85 13.98 20.89 0.05
CA SER A 85 13.58 22.17 0.69
C SER A 85 14.73 23.08 1.14
N SER A 86 14.54 24.37 0.90
CA SER A 86 15.25 25.47 1.60
C SER A 86 14.73 25.56 3.05
N PRO A 87 15.56 25.88 4.06
CA PRO A 87 15.22 25.77 5.49
C PRO A 87 13.91 26.47 5.92
N GLU A 88 13.51 27.56 5.28
CA GLU A 88 12.28 28.30 5.60
C GLU A 88 10.99 27.52 5.25
N GLN A 89 11.02 26.64 4.25
CA GLN A 89 9.86 25.82 3.85
C GLN A 89 9.68 24.57 4.72
N LEU A 90 10.71 24.21 5.49
CA LEU A 90 10.69 23.03 6.36
C LEU A 90 9.88 23.31 7.64
N GLU A 91 9.94 24.53 8.18
CA GLU A 91 9.23 24.91 9.42
C GLU A 91 7.71 24.95 9.23
N ASP A 92 7.22 25.53 8.13
CA ASP A 92 5.77 25.59 7.83
C ASP A 92 5.17 24.20 7.57
N ARG A 93 5.92 23.30 6.91
CA ARG A 93 5.45 21.92 6.63
C ARG A 93 5.41 21.04 7.87
N LEU A 94 6.37 21.19 8.78
CA LEU A 94 6.40 20.45 10.04
C LEU A 94 5.26 20.85 10.98
N ALA A 95 4.80 22.11 10.91
CA ALA A 95 3.62 22.57 11.66
C ALA A 95 2.32 21.94 11.13
N ALA A 96 2.17 21.80 9.80
CA ALA A 96 1.02 21.15 9.17
C ALA A 96 0.96 19.63 9.42
N ASP A 97 2.12 18.98 9.57
CA ASP A 97 2.27 17.52 9.78
C ASP A 97 1.79 17.02 11.17
N THR A 98 1.41 17.93 12.08
CA THR A 98 0.85 17.59 13.40
C THR A 98 -0.66 17.40 13.40
N ALA A 99 -1.34 17.84 12.34
CA ALA A 99 -2.74 17.50 12.11
C ALA A 99 -2.78 16.17 11.35
N ASP A 100 -3.41 15.14 11.91
CA ASP A 100 -3.67 13.88 11.20
C ASP A 100 -4.47 14.20 9.92
N PRO A 101 -3.87 14.14 8.71
CA PRO A 101 -4.56 14.52 7.47
C PRO A 101 -5.73 13.58 7.15
N HIS A 102 -5.81 12.44 7.84
CA HIS A 102 -6.79 11.38 7.62
C HIS A 102 -7.90 11.33 8.68
N ALA A 103 -7.93 12.28 9.63
CA ALA A 103 -9.00 12.38 10.61
C ALA A 103 -10.38 12.68 10.01
N GLN A 104 -10.46 12.99 8.70
CA GLN A 104 -11.69 13.40 8.02
C GLN A 104 -11.94 12.65 6.72
N ILE A 105 -11.87 11.31 6.71
CA ILE A 105 -12.61 10.51 5.72
C ILE A 105 -13.19 9.28 6.41
N ASP A 106 -14.04 9.50 7.42
CA ASP A 106 -14.95 8.45 7.88
C ASP A 106 -16.20 8.47 6.98
N ASN A 107 -16.11 7.76 5.85
CA ASN A 107 -17.26 7.50 4.97
C ASN A 107 -18.21 6.41 5.53
N GLY A 108 -18.16 6.09 6.83
CA GLY A 108 -19.05 5.11 7.47
C GLY A 108 -18.84 3.67 7.03
N ILE A 109 -17.81 3.40 6.22
CA ILE A 109 -17.41 2.04 5.81
C ILE A 109 -16.19 1.65 6.65
N GLU A 110 -16.39 0.82 7.66
CA GLU A 110 -15.32 0.29 8.52
C GLU A 110 -14.38 -0.67 7.77
N ASP A 111 -14.84 -1.22 6.64
CA ASP A 111 -14.12 -2.17 5.81
C ASP A 111 -13.27 -1.46 4.73
N ASP A 112 -11.95 -1.52 4.90
CA ASP A 112 -11.00 -0.88 3.98
C ASP A 112 -11.02 -1.50 2.57
N GLU A 113 -11.33 -2.79 2.45
CA GLU A 113 -11.41 -3.50 1.16
C GLU A 113 -12.66 -3.05 0.39
N LEU A 114 -13.81 -2.95 1.06
CA LEU A 114 -15.02 -2.41 0.46
C LEU A 114 -14.85 -0.93 0.06
N ARG A 115 -14.16 -0.15 0.91
CA ARG A 115 -13.84 1.24 0.61
C ARG A 115 -12.98 1.36 -0.66
N LEU A 116 -11.97 0.50 -0.81
CA LEU A 116 -11.14 0.45 -2.01
C LEU A 116 -11.97 0.18 -3.27
N ILE A 117 -12.91 -0.76 -3.22
CA ILE A 117 -13.82 -1.05 -4.35
C ILE A 117 -14.58 0.21 -4.76
N PHE A 118 -15.15 0.96 -3.81
CA PHE A 118 -15.85 2.21 -4.12
C PHE A 118 -14.92 3.29 -4.70
N THR A 119 -13.69 3.41 -4.19
CA THR A 119 -12.68 4.31 -4.74
C THR A 119 -12.37 3.97 -6.20
N CYS A 120 -12.11 2.70 -6.51
CA CYS A 120 -11.84 2.24 -7.87
C CYS A 120 -13.06 2.41 -8.79
N CYS A 121 -14.29 2.29 -8.26
CA CYS A 121 -15.53 2.41 -9.02
C CYS A 121 -16.11 3.84 -9.07
N HIS A 122 -15.38 4.86 -8.60
CA HIS A 122 -15.93 6.21 -8.48
C HIS A 122 -16.29 6.84 -9.84
N PRO A 123 -17.48 7.46 -10.01
CA PRO A 123 -17.96 7.96 -11.31
C PRO A 123 -17.12 9.12 -11.89
N ALA A 124 -16.29 9.78 -11.09
CA ALA A 124 -15.34 10.78 -11.58
C ALA A 124 -14.21 10.19 -12.44
N LEU A 125 -13.98 8.88 -12.35
CA LEU A 125 -13.00 8.16 -13.17
C LEU A 125 -13.65 7.73 -14.49
N ALA A 126 -12.87 7.76 -15.59
CA ALA A 126 -13.30 7.20 -16.87
C ALA A 126 -13.68 5.71 -16.71
N PRO A 127 -14.68 5.19 -17.47
CA PRO A 127 -15.10 3.80 -17.37
C PRO A 127 -13.96 2.78 -17.44
N GLU A 128 -13.03 2.99 -18.36
CA GLU A 128 -11.86 2.15 -18.57
C GLU A 128 -10.91 2.19 -17.37
N ALA A 129 -10.68 3.38 -16.79
CA ALA A 129 -9.86 3.55 -15.60
C ALA A 129 -10.47 2.84 -14.38
N ARG A 130 -11.80 2.89 -14.22
CA ARG A 130 -12.48 2.15 -13.14
C ARG A 130 -12.25 0.65 -13.23
N VAL A 131 -12.39 0.10 -14.42
CA VAL A 131 -12.17 -1.34 -14.66
C VAL A 131 -10.70 -1.71 -14.45
N ALA A 132 -9.77 -0.94 -15.00
CA ALA A 132 -8.34 -1.19 -14.85
C ALA A 132 -7.89 -1.15 -13.38
N LEU A 133 -8.30 -0.11 -12.64
CA LEU A 133 -7.99 0.02 -11.21
C LEU A 133 -8.60 -1.12 -10.39
N THR A 134 -9.83 -1.51 -10.67
CA THR A 134 -10.45 -2.63 -9.95
C THR A 134 -9.71 -3.94 -10.21
N LEU A 135 -9.35 -4.22 -11.46
CA LEU A 135 -8.60 -5.44 -11.81
C LEU A 135 -7.21 -5.47 -11.16
N ARG A 136 -6.50 -4.35 -11.12
CA ARG A 136 -5.17 -4.26 -10.52
C ARG A 136 -5.23 -4.36 -8.99
N GLU A 137 -6.03 -3.51 -8.38
CA GLU A 137 -5.95 -3.26 -6.94
C GLU A 137 -6.75 -4.27 -6.13
N VAL A 138 -7.93 -4.63 -6.63
CA VAL A 138 -8.88 -5.52 -5.93
C VAL A 138 -8.70 -6.97 -6.38
N CYS A 139 -8.52 -7.19 -7.69
CA CYS A 139 -8.41 -8.55 -8.23
C CYS A 139 -6.96 -9.06 -8.34
N ASP A 140 -5.95 -8.24 -8.02
CA ASP A 140 -4.52 -8.60 -8.03
C ASP A 140 -4.01 -9.07 -9.40
N LEU A 141 -4.57 -8.53 -10.50
CA LEU A 141 -4.08 -8.84 -11.85
C LEU A 141 -2.83 -8.04 -12.17
N THR A 142 -1.89 -8.71 -12.84
CA THR A 142 -0.70 -8.06 -13.39
C THR A 142 -1.05 -7.12 -14.54
N THR A 143 -0.19 -6.13 -14.80
CA THR A 143 -0.33 -5.21 -15.93
C THR A 143 -0.50 -5.95 -17.27
N GLU A 144 0.21 -7.06 -17.45
CA GLU A 144 0.13 -7.93 -18.63
C GLU A 144 -1.24 -8.60 -18.77
N GLU A 145 -1.81 -9.10 -17.67
CA GLU A 145 -3.15 -9.71 -17.67
C GLU A 145 -4.24 -8.67 -17.94
N ILE A 146 -4.12 -7.47 -17.37
CA ILE A 146 -5.04 -6.37 -17.65
C ILE A 146 -4.93 -5.94 -19.11
N ALA A 147 -3.71 -5.77 -19.63
CA ALA A 147 -3.52 -5.42 -21.04
C ALA A 147 -4.16 -6.45 -21.98
N ARG A 148 -4.05 -7.74 -21.65
CA ARG A 148 -4.73 -8.83 -22.37
C ARG A 148 -6.25 -8.71 -22.27
N ALA A 149 -6.82 -8.40 -21.11
CA ALA A 149 -8.26 -8.21 -20.92
C ALA A 149 -8.80 -7.02 -21.75
N PHE A 150 -7.99 -5.96 -21.91
CA PHE A 150 -8.31 -4.78 -22.70
C PHE A 150 -7.93 -4.91 -24.19
N LEU A 151 -7.40 -6.06 -24.62
CA LEU A 151 -6.91 -6.30 -25.99
C LEU A 151 -5.93 -5.20 -26.47
N THR A 152 -5.06 -4.75 -25.57
CA THR A 152 -4.08 -3.68 -25.80
C THR A 152 -2.68 -4.12 -25.37
N THR A 153 -1.69 -3.25 -25.56
CA THR A 153 -0.32 -3.49 -25.07
C THR A 153 -0.13 -2.88 -23.67
N PRO A 154 0.73 -3.45 -22.80
CA PRO A 154 1.03 -2.87 -21.49
C PRO A 154 1.45 -1.38 -21.53
N PRO A 155 2.30 -0.93 -22.47
CA PRO A 155 2.63 0.50 -22.59
C PRO A 155 1.43 1.38 -22.90
N THR A 156 0.49 0.91 -23.73
CA THR A 156 -0.73 1.66 -24.06
C THR A 156 -1.69 1.74 -22.86
N LEU A 157 -1.68 0.74 -21.99
CA LEU A 157 -2.46 0.74 -20.75
C LEU A 157 -1.87 1.72 -19.72
N ALA A 158 -0.56 1.74 -19.54
CA ALA A 158 0.13 2.61 -18.58
C ALA A 158 0.08 4.11 -18.91
N GLN A 159 -0.30 4.48 -20.14
CA GLN A 159 -0.44 5.87 -20.59
C GLN A 159 -1.86 6.45 -20.42
N ARG A 160 -2.80 5.68 -19.86
CA ARG A 160 -4.21 6.07 -19.69
C ARG A 160 -4.55 6.29 -18.23
#